data_AF-A0A353JBL4-F1
#
_entry.id   AF-A0A353JBL4-F1
#
_cell.length_a   1.000
_cell.length_b   1.000
_cell.length_c   1.000
_cell.angle_alpha   90.00
_cell.angle_beta   90.00
_cell.angle_gamma   90.00
#
_symmetry.space_group_name_H-M   'P 1'
#
loop_
_entity.id
_entity.type
_entity.pdbx_description
1 polymer ?
#
loop_
_entity_poly.entity_id
_entity_poly.type
_entity_poly.pdbx_seq_one_letter_code
_entity_poly.pdbx_strand_id
1 'polypeptide(L)'
;MPKIYYNRQAVGDVLLIIYDDATIPNKIINNDNVTALYKDGVLIGVNIFDFSKIVRIFHNGEIIEPTSEFVKIINHILINANIKPLEE
;
A
#
# COMPACT_ATOMS: atom_id res chain seq x y z
N MET A 1 6.48 11.18 -2.85
CA MET A 1 6.00 9.81 -3.11
C MET A 1 6.28 8.94 -1.88
N PRO A 2 5.30 8.17 -1.37
CA PRO A 2 5.51 7.28 -0.23
C PRO A 2 6.45 6.12 -0.57
N LYS A 3 6.99 5.47 0.46
CA LYS A 3 7.75 4.23 0.25
C LYS A 3 6.79 3.09 -0.08
N ILE A 4 7.17 2.25 -1.03
CA ILE A 4 6.39 1.07 -1.43
C ILE A 4 7.23 -0.17 -1.15
N TYR A 5 6.69 -1.11 -0.38
CA TYR A 5 7.38 -2.32 0.02
C TYR A 5 6.53 -3.54 -0.31
N TYR A 6 7.17 -4.57 -0.85
CA TYR A 6 6.57 -5.89 -0.99
C TYR A 6 7.61 -6.93 -0.64
N ASN A 7 7.31 -7.77 0.35
CA ASN A 7 8.18 -8.88 0.72
C ASN A 7 7.33 -10.08 1.15
N ARG A 8 7.12 -10.98 0.20
CA ARG A 8 6.30 -12.17 0.40
C ARG A 8 6.86 -13.10 1.48
N GLN A 9 8.19 -13.12 1.64
CA GLN A 9 8.86 -14.01 2.58
C GLN A 9 8.79 -13.51 4.02
N ALA A 10 8.87 -12.19 4.22
CA ALA A 10 8.92 -11.59 5.56
C ALA A 10 7.54 -11.22 6.10
N VAL A 11 6.67 -10.64 5.26
CA VAL A 11 5.38 -10.05 5.69
C VAL A 11 4.17 -10.81 5.11
N GLY A 12 4.41 -11.71 4.14
CA GLY A 12 3.37 -12.39 3.39
C GLY A 12 2.97 -11.64 2.12
N ASP A 13 1.91 -12.09 1.47
CA ASP A 13 1.41 -11.50 0.22
C ASP A 13 0.69 -10.16 0.47
N VAL A 14 1.47 -9.14 0.84
CA VAL A 14 1.01 -7.81 1.20
C VAL A 14 1.90 -6.75 0.57
N LEU A 15 1.31 -5.83 -0.17
CA LEU A 15 1.95 -4.59 -0.60
C LEU A 15 1.73 -3.52 0.49
N LEU A 16 2.82 -2.97 1.00
CA LEU A 16 2.82 -1.90 2.00
C LEU A 16 3.12 -0.57 1.32
N ILE A 17 2.29 0.42 1.58
CA ILE A 17 2.51 1.81 1.19
C ILE A 17 2.69 2.60 2.48
N ILE A 18 3.85 3.22 2.65
CA ILE A 18 4.25 3.84 3.92
C ILE A 18 4.49 5.33 3.67
N TYR A 19 3.62 6.16 4.27
CA TYR A 19 3.74 7.62 4.23
C TYR A 19 4.54 8.14 5.44
N ASP A 20 4.42 7.48 6.58
CA ASP A 20 5.15 7.79 7.81
C ASP A 20 5.48 6.49 8.56
N ASP A 21 6.77 6.16 8.70
CA ASP A 21 7.27 4.96 9.37
C ASP A 21 7.60 5.17 10.86
N ALA A 22 7.54 6.41 11.35
CA ALA A 22 7.82 6.75 12.75
C ALA A 22 6.57 6.73 13.63
N THR A 23 5.38 6.69 13.03
CA THR A 23 4.11 6.88 13.71
C THR A 23 3.30 5.58 13.84
N ILE A 24 2.74 5.35 15.03
CA ILE A 24 1.82 4.24 15.29
C ILE A 24 0.37 4.70 15.05
N PRO A 25 -0.43 3.97 14.23
CA PRO A 25 -1.82 4.34 13.95
C PRO A 25 -2.69 4.28 15.21
N ASN A 26 -3.67 5.19 15.31
CA ASN A 26 -4.75 5.13 16.31
C ASN A 26 -6.11 4.83 15.69
N LYS A 27 -6.20 4.75 14.36
CA LYS A 27 -7.40 4.35 13.64
C LYS A 27 -7.01 3.46 12.46
N ILE A 28 -7.72 2.35 12.33
CA ILE A 28 -7.55 1.38 11.25
C ILE A 28 -8.89 1.21 10.56
N ILE A 29 -8.92 1.33 9.24
CA ILE A 29 -10.13 1.14 8.42
C ILE A 29 -9.86 0.01 7.45
N ASN A 30 -10.73 -0.99 7.44
CA ASN A 30 -10.65 -2.12 6.52
C ASN A 30 -11.72 -1.98 5.43
N ASN A 31 -11.31 -2.21 4.19
CA ASN A 31 -12.17 -2.27 3.03
C ASN A 31 -11.69 -3.42 2.14
N ASP A 32 -12.38 -4.56 2.22
CA ASP A 32 -12.00 -5.83 1.57
C ASP A 32 -10.54 -6.22 1.84
N ASN A 33 -9.70 -6.25 0.80
CA ASN A 33 -8.29 -6.59 0.87
C ASN A 33 -7.39 -5.37 1.10
N VAL A 34 -7.94 -4.22 1.46
CA VAL A 34 -7.20 -2.98 1.72
C VAL A 34 -7.41 -2.54 3.16
N THR A 35 -6.32 -2.27 3.86
CA THR A 35 -6.35 -1.70 5.21
C THR A 35 -5.63 -0.36 5.20
N ALA A 36 -6.35 0.70 5.57
CA ALA A 36 -5.82 2.05 5.71
C ALA A 36 -5.49 2.36 7.17
N LEU A 37 -4.30 2.89 7.40
CA LEU A 37 -3.75 3.22 8.71
C LEU A 37 -3.74 4.73 8.89
N TYR A 38 -4.37 5.20 9.97
CA TYR A 38 -4.48 6.63 10.26
C TYR A 38 -3.93 6.97 11.64
N LYS A 39 -3.35 8.16 11.73
CA LYS A 39 -3.05 8.85 12.98
C LYS A 39 -3.75 10.19 12.99
N ASP A 40 -4.64 10.40 13.96
CA ASP A 40 -5.28 11.70 14.19
C ASP A 40 -5.95 12.29 12.92
N GLY A 41 -6.54 11.40 12.10
CA GLY A 41 -7.20 11.75 10.84
C GLY A 41 -6.30 11.79 9.60
N VAL A 42 -4.98 11.70 9.77
CA VAL A 42 -4.00 11.69 8.67
C VAL A 42 -3.70 10.24 8.26
N LEU A 43 -3.71 9.96 6.95
CA LEU A 43 -3.32 8.66 6.40
C LEU A 43 -1.80 8.51 6.51
N ILE A 44 -1.33 7.48 7.23
CA ILE A 44 0.09 7.22 7.46
C ILE A 44 0.58 5.94 6.76
N GLY A 45 -0.34 5.06 6.36
CA GLY A 45 0.01 3.85 5.62
C GLY A 45 -1.19 3.13 5.03
N VAL A 46 -0.92 2.24 4.07
CA VAL A 46 -1.92 1.34 3.48
C VAL A 46 -1.30 -0.03 3.29
N ASN A 47 -2.04 -1.07 3.66
CA ASN A 47 -1.70 -2.47 3.38
C ASN A 47 -2.70 -3.02 2.36
N ILE A 48 -2.19 -3.59 1.27
CA ILE A 48 -3.01 -4.27 0.25
C ILE A 48 -2.66 -5.75 0.28
N PHE A 49 -3.60 -6.56 0.78
CA PHE A 49 -3.47 -8.00 0.94
C PHE A 49 -3.78 -8.75 -0.36
N ASP A 50 -3.24 -9.96 -0.46
CA ASP A 50 -3.37 -10.84 -1.62
C ASP A 50 -2.92 -10.16 -2.94
N PHE A 51 -1.93 -9.27 -2.85
CA PHE A 51 -1.52 -8.42 -3.96
C PHE A 51 -1.02 -9.24 -5.16
N SER A 52 -0.40 -10.40 -4.92
CA SER A 52 0.05 -11.31 -5.96
C SER A 52 -1.06 -11.90 -6.82
N LYS A 53 -2.33 -11.87 -6.35
CA LYS A 53 -3.51 -12.26 -7.14
C LYS A 53 -3.92 -11.19 -8.15
N ILE A 54 -3.54 -9.92 -7.90
CA ILE A 54 -3.86 -8.78 -8.75
C ILE A 54 -2.72 -8.55 -9.76
N VAL A 55 -1.47 -8.54 -9.26
CA VAL A 55 -0.27 -8.33 -10.07
C VAL A 55 0.73 -9.44 -9.79
N ARG A 56 1.23 -10.08 -10.84
CA ARG A 56 2.31 -11.05 -10.70
C ARG A 56 3.61 -10.33 -10.34
N ILE A 57 3.98 -10.36 -9.06
CA ILE A 57 5.17 -9.70 -8.51
C ILE A 57 6.08 -10.70 -7.79
N PHE A 58 7.39 -10.59 -8.04
CA PHE A 58 8.44 -11.40 -7.40
C PHE A 58 9.50 -10.48 -6.77
N HIS A 59 9.05 -9.53 -5.97
CA HIS A 59 9.92 -8.57 -5.29
C HIS A 59 10.07 -8.92 -3.79
N ASN A 60 11.21 -8.60 -3.20
CA ASN A 60 11.45 -8.78 -1.77
C ASN A 60 12.20 -7.55 -1.21
N GLY A 61 11.45 -6.54 -0.78
CA GLY A 61 11.99 -5.31 -0.23
C GLY A 61 11.27 -4.07 -0.75
N GLU A 62 11.99 -2.94 -0.75
CA GLU A 62 11.50 -1.66 -1.26
C GLU A 62 11.44 -1.67 -2.79
N ILE A 63 10.31 -1.25 -3.35
CA ILE A 63 10.14 -1.05 -4.80
C ILE A 63 10.58 0.38 -5.09
N ILE A 64 11.82 0.51 -5.54
CA ILE A 64 12.41 1.77 -5.97
C ILE A 64 11.94 2.07 -7.39
N GLU A 65 11.51 3.32 -7.65
CA GLU A 65 11.09 3.80 -8.98
C GLU A 65 10.06 2.87 -9.66
N PRO A 66 8.88 2.67 -9.05
CA PRO A 66 7.84 1.85 -9.66
C PRO A 66 7.44 2.39 -11.04
N THR A 67 7.22 1.48 -11.99
CA THR A 67 6.73 1.87 -13.32
C THR A 67 5.39 2.60 -13.23
N SER A 68 5.11 3.49 -14.18
CA SER A 68 3.85 4.22 -14.23
C SER A 68 2.63 3.30 -14.29
N GLU A 69 2.73 2.16 -14.96
CA GLU A 69 1.66 1.16 -15.01
C GLU A 69 1.41 0.51 -13.64
N PHE A 70 2.47 0.25 -12.88
CA PHE A 70 2.35 -0.26 -11.51
C PHE A 70 1.68 0.75 -10.58
N VAL A 71 2.05 2.04 -10.69
CA VAL A 71 1.42 3.14 -9.94
C VAL A 71 -0.07 3.27 -10.29
N LYS A 72 -0.43 3.17 -11.58
CA LYS A 72 -1.83 3.18 -12.02
C LYS A 72 -2.65 2.05 -11.39
N ILE A 73 -2.12 0.82 -11.37
CA ILE A 73 -2.80 -0.32 -10.74
C ILE A 73 -3.04 -0.06 -9.25
N ILE A 74 -2.01 0.44 -8.54
CA ILE A 74 -2.15 0.81 -7.12
C ILE A 74 -3.23 1.89 -6.96
N ASN A 75 -3.20 2.95 -7.78
CA ASN A 75 -4.18 4.03 -7.72
C ASN A 75 -5.61 3.54 -7.95
N HIS A 76 -5.83 2.62 -8.89
CA HIS A 76 -7.14 1.99 -9.08
C HIS A 76 -7.62 1.25 -7.82
N ILE A 77 -6.74 0.51 -7.14
CA ILE A 77 -7.06 -0.18 -5.89
C ILE A 77 -7.41 0.82 -4.77
N LEU A 78 -6.59 1.87 -4.61
CA LEU A 78 -6.81 2.91 -3.60
C LEU A 78 -8.14 3.65 -3.82
N ILE A 79 -8.43 4.05 -5.05
CA ILE A 79 -9.67 4.75 -5.41
C ILE A 79 -10.90 3.87 -5.09
N ASN A 80 -10.87 2.59 -5.47
CA ASN A 80 -11.96 1.65 -5.15
C ASN A 80 -12.13 1.46 -3.63
N ALA A 81 -11.05 1.59 -2.87
CA ALA A 81 -11.07 1.55 -1.42
C ALA A 81 -11.50 2.87 -0.75
N ASN A 82 -11.83 3.92 -1.52
CA ASN A 82 -12.09 5.30 -1.08
C ASN A 82 -10.88 5.98 -0.40
N ILE A 83 -9.67 5.66 -0.86
CA ILE A 83 -8.40 6.23 -0.41
C ILE A 83 -7.84 7.15 -1.51
N LYS A 84 -7.15 8.23 -1.13
CA LYS A 84 -6.50 9.14 -2.09
C LYS A 84 -5.43 8.37 -2.89
N PRO A 85 -5.33 8.55 -4.22
CA PRO A 85 -4.28 7.93 -5.02
C PRO A 85 -2.88 8.43 -4.63
N LEU A 86 -1.86 7.64 -4.99
CA LEU A 86 -0.49 8.09 -5.10
C LEU A 86 -0.43 9.20 -6.15
N GLU A 87 0.26 10.30 -5.85
CA GLU A 87 0.44 11.41 -6.80
C GLU A 87 0.94 10.90 -8.16
N GLU A 88 0.42 11.48 -9.26
CA GLU A 88 0.86 11.20 -10.64
C GLU A 88 2.19 11.90 -10.97
#